data_AF-A0A914PYT8-F1
#
_entry.id   AF-A0A914PYT8-F1
#
_cell.length_a   1.000
_cell.length_b   1.000
_cell.length_c   1.000
_cell.angle_alpha   90.00
_cell.angle_beta   90.00
_cell.angle_gamma   90.00
#
_symmetry.space_group_name_H-M   'P 1'
#
loop_
_entity.id
_entity.type
_entity.pdbx_description
1 polymer ?
#
loop_
_entity_poly.entity_id
_entity_poly.type
_entity_poly.pdbx_seq_one_letter_code
_entity_poly.pdbx_strand_id
1 'polypeptide(L)'
;MLEKGHDFTGGLQKRGLMEDPLVWCYIEQIMHSFPLAAILNDSYLCISGGIGTELMKYGISGLRAVQRPATLMSHISITMECQWACLKLSGDSEVQTDGSPMFTEEMVTKFCAENKLRMIIRSRQLVAEGILNFPEQMITLWTPVSFLDSFRNASVSLRLNGENHKASIMKYQTHDREAGSLDDDKPPAGRNALIL
;
A
#
# COMPACT_ATOMS: atom_id res chain seq x y z
N MET A 1 -10.10 -3.20 -6.57
CA MET A 1 -9.75 -2.93 -5.16
C MET A 1 -8.81 -4.04 -4.72
N LEU A 2 -7.67 -3.70 -4.12
CA LEU A 2 -6.70 -4.65 -3.59
C LEU A 2 -6.83 -4.69 -2.06
N GLU A 3 -6.51 -5.82 -1.46
CA GLU A 3 -6.37 -5.90 -0.02
C GLU A 3 -5.24 -4.98 0.46
N LYS A 4 -5.52 -4.23 1.52
CA LYS A 4 -4.53 -3.45 2.24
C LYS A 4 -4.46 -4.00 3.66
N GLY A 5 -3.24 -4.26 4.13
CA GLY A 5 -3.02 -4.63 5.51
C GLY A 5 -3.41 -3.48 6.40
N HIS A 6 -4.51 -3.64 7.12
CA HIS A 6 -4.87 -2.83 8.26
C HIS A 6 -5.54 -3.77 9.23
N ASP A 7 -4.97 -3.92 10.43
CA ASP A 7 -5.64 -4.53 11.58
C ASP A 7 -6.79 -3.62 12.00
N PHE A 8 -7.86 -3.67 11.22
CA PHE A 8 -8.95 -2.72 11.28
C PHE A 8 -9.77 -2.96 12.54
N THR A 9 -10.08 -4.21 12.87
CA THR A 9 -10.83 -4.57 14.08
C THR A 9 -10.03 -4.30 15.35
N GLY A 10 -8.74 -4.68 15.41
CA GLY A 10 -7.87 -4.34 16.53
C GLY A 10 -7.69 -2.83 16.67
N GLY A 11 -7.62 -2.10 15.55
CA GLY A 11 -7.60 -0.65 15.51
C GLY A 11 -8.89 0.01 16.02
N LEU A 12 -10.06 -0.55 15.74
CA LEU A 12 -11.34 -0.08 16.25
C LEU A 12 -11.50 -0.38 17.75
N GLN A 13 -11.12 -1.58 18.18
CA GLN A 13 -11.17 -2.01 19.57
C GLN A 13 -10.32 -1.09 20.45
N LYS A 14 -9.07 -0.81 20.06
CA LYS A 14 -8.16 0.10 20.79
C LYS A 14 -8.72 1.53 20.93
N ARG A 15 -9.62 1.93 20.02
CA ARG A 15 -10.25 3.26 20.00
C ARG A 15 -11.64 3.28 20.65
N GLY A 16 -12.17 2.13 21.07
CA GLY A 16 -13.53 2.03 21.61
C GLY A 16 -14.63 2.29 20.56
N LEU A 17 -14.33 2.12 19.27
CA LEU A 17 -15.27 2.35 18.15
C LEU A 17 -15.95 1.05 17.69
N MET A 18 -16.03 0.08 18.60
CA MET A 18 -16.41 -1.29 18.32
C MET A 18 -17.91 -1.49 18.60
N GLU A 19 -18.76 -0.73 17.92
CA GLU A 19 -20.21 -0.67 18.18
C GLU A 19 -20.94 -2.01 17.90
N ASP A 20 -20.61 -2.68 16.79
CA ASP A 20 -21.12 -4.02 16.45
C ASP A 20 -19.98 -4.99 16.08
N PRO A 21 -19.52 -5.82 17.04
CA PRO A 21 -18.45 -6.80 16.84
C PRO A 21 -18.65 -7.71 15.64
N LEU A 22 -19.88 -8.15 15.40
CA LEU A 22 -20.16 -9.10 14.34
C LEU A 22 -19.99 -8.43 12.97
N VAL A 23 -20.53 -7.23 12.80
CA VAL A 23 -20.42 -6.49 11.54
C VAL A 23 -18.97 -6.21 11.18
N TRP A 24 -18.16 -5.72 12.12
CA TRP A 24 -16.75 -5.42 11.81
C TRP A 24 -15.92 -6.69 11.58
N CYS A 25 -16.18 -7.79 12.28
CA CYS A 25 -15.55 -9.08 11.99
C CYS A 25 -15.91 -9.60 10.59
N TYR A 26 -17.16 -9.47 10.14
CA TYR A 26 -17.55 -9.86 8.78
C TYR A 26 -16.91 -8.97 7.72
N ILE A 27 -16.83 -7.66 7.95
CA ILE A 27 -16.14 -6.74 7.04
C ILE A 27 -14.67 -7.12 6.91
N GLU A 28 -13.99 -7.41 8.03
CA GLU A 28 -12.59 -7.87 8.01
C GLU A 28 -12.43 -9.17 7.22
N GLN A 29 -13.32 -10.15 7.39
CA GLN A 29 -13.30 -11.37 6.59
C GLN A 29 -13.47 -11.10 5.10
N ILE A 30 -14.36 -10.17 4.71
CA ILE A 30 -14.53 -9.75 3.31
C ILE A 30 -13.24 -9.11 2.80
N MET A 31 -12.61 -8.23 3.55
CA MET A 31 -11.35 -7.59 3.15
C MET A 31 -10.25 -8.64 2.96
N HIS A 32 -10.17 -9.64 3.83
CA HIS A 32 -9.24 -10.77 3.69
C HIS A 32 -9.51 -11.66 2.47
N SER A 33 -10.64 -11.50 1.78
CA SER A 33 -10.91 -12.20 0.51
C SER A 33 -10.41 -11.45 -0.73
N PHE A 34 -10.01 -10.19 -0.60
CA PHE A 34 -9.60 -9.36 -1.74
C PHE A 34 -8.27 -9.80 -2.36
N PRO A 35 -8.04 -9.51 -3.66
CA PRO A 35 -6.78 -9.81 -4.30
C PRO A 35 -5.63 -8.97 -3.72
N LEU A 36 -4.44 -9.57 -3.64
CA LEU A 36 -3.22 -8.91 -3.15
C LEU A 36 -2.61 -7.93 -4.15
N ALA A 37 -2.72 -8.25 -5.43
CA ALA A 37 -2.10 -7.50 -6.51
C ALA A 37 -2.93 -7.64 -7.79
N ALA A 38 -2.63 -6.77 -8.75
CA ALA A 38 -3.15 -6.86 -10.11
C ALA A 38 -2.00 -6.73 -11.11
N ILE A 39 -2.11 -7.39 -12.25
CA ILE A 39 -1.20 -7.19 -13.38
C ILE A 39 -1.99 -6.46 -14.47
N LEU A 40 -1.50 -5.30 -14.90
CA LEU A 40 -2.08 -4.52 -15.98
C LEU A 40 -1.22 -4.67 -17.24
N ASN A 41 -1.87 -4.88 -18.39
CA ASN A 41 -1.23 -5.04 -19.71
C ASN A 41 -0.02 -5.99 -19.69
N ASP A 42 -0.11 -7.07 -18.90
CA ASP A 42 0.93 -8.09 -18.73
C ASP A 42 2.32 -7.57 -18.30
N SER A 43 2.42 -6.30 -17.88
CA SER A 43 3.71 -5.62 -17.70
C SER A 43 3.79 -4.75 -16.44
N TYR A 44 2.66 -4.37 -15.84
CA TYR A 44 2.64 -3.52 -14.65
C TYR A 44 2.07 -4.28 -13.46
N LEU A 45 2.86 -4.48 -12.42
CA LEU A 45 2.39 -5.08 -11.17
C LEU A 45 1.90 -3.99 -10.23
N CYS A 46 0.59 -3.96 -9.95
CA CYS A 46 0.00 -3.11 -8.94
C CYS A 46 -0.10 -3.86 -7.60
N ILE A 47 0.52 -3.34 -6.55
CA ILE A 47 0.60 -3.99 -5.23
C ILE A 47 0.56 -2.92 -4.11
N SER A 48 -0.04 -3.19 -2.95
CA SER A 48 -0.15 -2.14 -1.91
C SER A 48 1.20 -1.82 -1.27
N GLY A 49 1.86 -2.85 -0.76
CA GLY A 49 3.20 -2.87 -0.18
C GLY A 49 4.24 -3.07 -1.26
N GLY A 50 4.93 -4.20 -1.29
CA GLY A 50 5.94 -4.46 -2.33
C GLY A 50 6.38 -5.91 -2.41
N ILE A 51 7.65 -6.13 -2.73
CA ILE A 51 8.22 -7.44 -3.08
C ILE A 51 9.31 -7.86 -2.09
N GLY A 52 8.93 -8.59 -1.04
CA GLY A 52 9.87 -9.09 -0.05
C GLY A 52 10.55 -10.40 -0.49
N THR A 53 11.21 -11.05 0.45
CA THR A 53 12.03 -12.25 0.22
C THR A 53 11.23 -13.45 -0.31
N GLU A 54 10.00 -13.66 0.15
CA GLU A 54 9.16 -14.78 -0.30
C GLU A 54 8.67 -14.54 -1.73
N LEU A 55 8.24 -13.31 -2.06
CA LEU A 55 7.91 -12.94 -3.43
C LEU A 55 9.11 -13.03 -4.37
N MET A 56 10.31 -12.63 -3.93
CA MET A 56 11.53 -12.83 -4.71
C MET A 56 11.78 -14.32 -5.01
N LYS A 57 11.43 -15.20 -4.07
CA LYS A 57 11.65 -16.65 -4.22
C LYS A 57 10.64 -17.32 -5.14
N TYR A 58 9.36 -16.98 -5.03
CA TYR A 58 8.29 -17.68 -5.77
C TYR A 58 7.74 -16.89 -6.97
N GLY A 59 8.13 -15.62 -7.13
CA GLY A 59 7.70 -14.77 -8.23
C GLY A 59 6.19 -14.58 -8.32
N ILE A 60 5.73 -14.21 -9.53
CA ILE A 60 4.29 -14.04 -9.81
C ILE A 60 3.51 -15.36 -9.69
N SER A 61 4.12 -16.51 -9.97
CA SER A 61 3.45 -17.81 -9.83
C SER A 61 3.11 -18.10 -8.36
N GLY A 62 4.02 -17.82 -7.44
CA GLY A 62 3.75 -17.89 -6.00
C GLY A 62 2.62 -16.98 -5.55
N LEU A 63 2.63 -15.73 -6.04
CA LEU A 63 1.56 -14.77 -5.75
C LEU A 63 0.18 -15.26 -6.22
N ARG A 64 0.10 -15.88 -7.40
CA ARG A 64 -1.14 -16.47 -7.95
C ARG A 64 -1.61 -17.71 -7.18
N ALA A 65 -0.70 -18.43 -6.53
CA ALA A 65 -1.01 -19.63 -5.75
C ALA A 65 -1.56 -19.31 -4.36
N VAL A 66 -1.44 -18.06 -3.89
CA VAL A 66 -1.93 -17.64 -2.58
C VAL A 66 -3.45 -17.83 -2.48
N GLN A 67 -3.85 -18.74 -1.60
CA GLN A 67 -5.26 -18.92 -1.23
C GLN A 67 -5.72 -17.78 -0.33
N ARG A 68 -6.97 -17.34 -0.53
CA ARG A 68 -7.59 -16.20 0.14
C ARG A 68 -8.82 -16.68 0.92
N PRO A 69 -8.94 -16.41 2.22
CA PRO A 69 -7.93 -15.79 3.10
C PRO A 69 -6.71 -16.70 3.32
N ALA A 70 -5.55 -16.09 3.60
CA ALA A 70 -4.30 -16.83 3.78
C ALA A 70 -4.29 -17.55 5.14
N THR A 71 -4.17 -18.89 5.12
CA THR A 71 -4.08 -19.73 6.33
C THR A 71 -2.76 -20.49 6.44
N LEU A 72 -2.12 -20.80 5.30
CA LEU A 72 -0.80 -21.41 5.26
C LEU A 72 0.27 -20.38 5.58
N MET A 73 1.31 -20.77 6.34
CA MET A 73 2.38 -19.85 6.74
C MET A 73 3.05 -19.15 5.56
N SER A 74 3.31 -19.88 4.46
CA SER A 74 3.88 -19.30 3.24
C SER A 74 2.97 -18.25 2.58
N HIS A 75 1.66 -18.49 2.59
CA HIS A 75 0.67 -17.54 2.06
C HIS A 75 0.55 -16.30 2.94
N ILE A 76 0.65 -16.48 4.26
CA ILE A 76 0.67 -15.39 5.23
C ILE A 76 1.91 -14.52 4.99
N SER A 77 3.09 -15.10 4.81
CA SER A 77 4.32 -14.33 4.54
C SER A 77 4.23 -13.52 3.24
N ILE A 78 3.76 -14.13 2.13
CA ILE A 78 3.56 -13.39 0.87
C ILE A 78 2.51 -12.30 1.05
N THR A 79 1.42 -12.56 1.77
CA THR A 79 0.37 -11.58 2.09
C THR A 79 0.96 -10.40 2.87
N MET A 80 1.79 -10.67 3.88
CA MET A 80 2.48 -9.65 4.66
C MET A 80 3.37 -8.75 3.78
N GLU A 81 4.15 -9.34 2.87
CA GLU A 81 4.98 -8.58 1.94
C GLU A 81 4.13 -7.72 0.99
N CYS A 82 3.08 -8.29 0.41
CA CYS A 82 2.18 -7.59 -0.51
C CYS A 82 1.46 -6.40 0.13
N GLN A 83 1.25 -6.44 1.44
CA GLN A 83 0.53 -5.41 2.18
C GLN A 83 1.46 -4.36 2.79
N TRP A 84 2.57 -4.82 3.38
CA TRP A 84 3.36 -4.04 4.34
C TRP A 84 4.78 -3.76 3.90
N ALA A 85 5.32 -4.44 2.89
CA ALA A 85 6.73 -4.29 2.59
C ALA A 85 7.10 -2.85 2.21
N CYS A 86 8.19 -2.32 2.74
CA CYS A 86 8.68 -0.96 2.50
C CYS A 86 9.99 -0.99 1.69
N LEU A 87 10.17 -0.02 0.79
CA LEU A 87 11.43 0.21 0.10
C LEU A 87 12.43 0.81 1.09
N LYS A 88 13.60 0.20 1.22
CA LYS A 88 14.75 0.71 1.96
C LYS A 88 15.41 1.82 1.16
N LEU A 89 15.36 3.06 1.65
CA LEU A 89 16.10 4.19 1.09
C LEU A 89 17.47 4.31 1.74
N SER A 90 18.40 4.98 1.05
CA SER A 90 19.73 5.26 1.58
C SER A 90 19.63 6.05 2.89
N GLY A 91 20.15 5.49 3.98
CA GLY A 91 20.10 6.08 5.31
C GLY A 91 19.01 5.51 6.23
N ASP A 92 18.11 4.67 5.72
CA ASP A 92 17.17 3.92 6.56
C ASP A 92 17.91 2.87 7.41
N SER A 93 17.47 2.69 8.66
CA SER A 93 17.94 1.60 9.51
C SER A 93 17.62 0.24 8.87
N GLU A 94 18.48 -0.76 9.09
CA GLU A 94 18.25 -2.11 8.56
C GLU A 94 17.00 -2.78 9.13
N VAL A 95 16.55 -2.31 10.29
CA VAL A 95 15.36 -2.80 10.99
C VAL A 95 14.39 -1.64 11.10
N GLN A 96 13.20 -1.77 10.51
CA GLN A 96 12.08 -0.89 10.87
C GLN A 96 11.57 -1.29 12.24
N THR A 97 11.27 -0.29 13.07
CA THR A 97 10.80 -0.49 14.45
C THR A 97 9.45 -1.21 14.52
N ASP A 98 8.68 -1.21 13.42
CA ASP A 98 7.35 -1.80 13.33
C ASP A 98 7.34 -3.25 12.80
N GLY A 99 8.51 -3.80 12.41
CA GLY A 99 8.62 -5.16 11.88
C GLY A 99 8.10 -5.34 10.45
N SER A 100 7.84 -4.26 9.71
CA SER A 100 7.44 -4.33 8.31
C SER A 100 8.55 -4.98 7.45
N PRO A 101 8.21 -5.88 6.50
CA PRO A 101 9.19 -6.42 5.57
C PRO A 101 9.88 -5.31 4.78
N MET A 102 11.14 -5.50 4.40
CA MET A 102 11.90 -4.51 3.65
C MET A 102 12.40 -5.10 2.34
N PHE A 103 12.54 -4.25 1.32
CA PHE A 103 13.18 -4.61 0.07
C PHE A 103 14.01 -3.46 -0.49
N THR A 104 14.92 -3.77 -1.40
CA THR A 104 15.89 -2.82 -1.95
C THR A 104 15.63 -2.51 -3.42
N GLU A 105 16.31 -1.49 -3.93
CA GLU A 105 16.35 -1.19 -5.36
C GLU A 105 16.77 -2.39 -6.21
N GLU A 106 17.82 -3.10 -5.78
CA GLU A 106 18.31 -4.29 -6.49
C GLU A 106 17.22 -5.37 -6.61
N MET A 107 16.46 -5.59 -5.54
CA MET A 107 15.35 -6.55 -5.55
C MET A 107 14.27 -6.15 -6.56
N VAL A 108 13.94 -4.85 -6.68
CA VAL A 108 13.00 -4.33 -7.69
C VAL A 108 13.47 -4.65 -9.09
N THR A 109 14.71 -4.28 -9.41
CA THR A 109 15.28 -4.50 -10.75
C THR A 109 15.30 -5.98 -11.11
N LYS A 110 15.75 -6.82 -10.16
CA LYS A 110 15.80 -8.28 -10.35
C LYS A 110 14.41 -8.89 -10.54
N PHE A 111 13.46 -8.55 -9.67
CA PHE A 111 12.10 -9.08 -9.74
C PHE A 111 11.42 -8.71 -11.06
N CYS A 112 11.56 -7.45 -11.49
CA CYS A 112 11.00 -6.99 -12.75
C CYS A 112 11.61 -7.73 -13.94
N ALA A 113 12.93 -7.92 -13.97
CA ALA A 113 13.61 -8.66 -15.02
C ALA A 113 13.15 -10.13 -15.10
N GLU A 114 13.12 -10.84 -13.96
CA GLU A 114 12.75 -12.26 -13.88
C GLU A 114 11.29 -12.50 -14.29
N ASN A 115 10.39 -11.56 -13.97
CA ASN A 115 8.96 -11.68 -14.24
C ASN A 115 8.52 -10.94 -15.51
N LYS A 116 9.46 -10.40 -16.29
CA LYS A 116 9.20 -9.62 -17.51
C LYS A 116 8.26 -8.43 -17.29
N LEU A 117 8.35 -7.82 -16.11
CA LEU A 117 7.58 -6.63 -15.76
C LEU A 117 8.33 -5.38 -16.22
N ARG A 118 7.57 -4.41 -16.71
CA ARG A 118 8.07 -3.07 -16.98
C ARG A 118 8.25 -2.28 -15.69
N MET A 119 7.29 -2.40 -14.77
CA MET A 119 7.24 -1.55 -13.59
C MET A 119 6.34 -2.12 -12.49
N ILE A 120 6.71 -1.87 -11.24
CA ILE A 120 5.87 -2.06 -10.06
C ILE A 120 5.21 -0.73 -9.71
N ILE A 121 3.89 -0.73 -9.52
CA ILE A 121 3.12 0.42 -9.06
C ILE A 121 2.61 0.10 -7.66
N ARG A 122 3.07 0.86 -6.68
CA ARG A 122 2.76 0.61 -5.28
C ARG A 122 2.26 1.82 -4.51
N SER A 123 1.89 1.57 -3.26
CA SER A 123 1.53 2.61 -2.29
C SER A 123 2.29 2.39 -0.97
N ARG A 124 1.67 2.73 0.17
CA ARG A 124 2.09 2.45 1.56
C ARG A 124 3.12 3.38 2.19
N GLN A 125 4.09 3.91 1.45
CA GLN A 125 5.03 4.92 1.98
C GLN A 125 4.55 6.33 1.63
N LEU A 126 4.50 7.22 2.63
CA LEU A 126 4.11 8.62 2.46
C LEU A 126 5.13 9.33 1.55
N VAL A 127 4.62 10.04 0.55
CA VAL A 127 5.46 10.85 -0.36
C VAL A 127 4.94 12.28 -0.38
N ALA A 128 5.82 13.24 -0.13
CA ALA A 128 5.45 14.66 -0.04
C ALA A 128 4.73 15.17 -1.30
N GLU A 129 5.24 14.83 -2.49
CA GLU A 129 4.63 15.24 -3.77
C GLU A 129 3.49 14.32 -4.23
N GLY A 130 3.12 13.33 -3.41
CA GLY A 130 2.15 12.29 -3.75
C GLY A 130 2.71 11.19 -4.65
N ILE A 131 3.82 11.42 -5.35
CA ILE A 131 4.47 10.44 -6.24
C ILE A 131 5.98 10.39 -6.03
N LEU A 132 6.53 9.18 -5.99
CA LEU A 132 7.95 8.91 -6.04
C LEU A 132 8.23 7.91 -7.15
N ASN A 133 8.98 8.33 -8.18
CA ASN A 133 9.46 7.46 -9.25
C ASN A 133 10.88 6.97 -8.91
N PHE A 134 10.95 6.05 -7.96
CA PHE A 134 12.20 5.44 -7.52
C PHE A 134 11.91 4.10 -6.83
N PRO A 135 12.65 3.01 -7.15
CA PRO A 135 13.65 2.89 -8.23
C PRO A 135 13.09 3.08 -9.64
N GLU A 136 13.94 3.07 -10.68
CA GLU A 136 13.52 3.30 -12.08
C GLU A 136 12.34 2.43 -12.53
N GLN A 137 12.30 1.17 -12.09
CA GLN A 137 11.23 0.22 -12.41
C GLN A 137 10.11 0.20 -11.35
N MET A 138 9.95 1.27 -10.56
CA MET A 138 8.90 1.37 -9.55
C MET A 138 8.35 2.79 -9.36
N ILE A 139 7.04 2.88 -9.21
CA ILE A 139 6.36 4.11 -8.78
C ILE A 139 5.67 3.87 -7.45
N THR A 140 5.90 4.74 -6.48
CA THR A 140 5.13 4.83 -5.24
C THR A 140 4.14 5.98 -5.36
N LEU A 141 2.86 5.68 -5.16
CA LEU A 141 1.75 6.64 -5.18
C LEU A 141 1.18 6.82 -3.77
N TRP A 142 0.78 8.05 -3.49
CA TRP A 142 0.07 8.43 -2.28
C TRP A 142 -1.18 9.22 -2.66
N THR A 143 -2.34 8.73 -2.20
CA THR A 143 -3.66 9.24 -2.59
C THR A 143 -4.39 10.03 -1.49
N PRO A 144 -4.07 9.89 -0.18
CA PRO A 144 -4.60 10.81 0.83
C PRO A 144 -3.90 12.17 0.79
N VAL A 145 -4.65 13.26 0.60
CA VAL A 145 -4.11 14.62 0.78
C VAL A 145 -4.01 14.93 2.28
N SER A 146 -3.03 15.75 2.68
CA SER A 146 -2.83 16.17 4.07
C SER A 146 -2.97 15.04 5.10
N PHE A 147 -2.11 14.03 5.00
CA PHE A 147 -2.20 12.85 5.86
C PHE A 147 -2.21 13.24 7.34
N LEU A 148 -3.11 12.61 8.11
CA LEU A 148 -3.33 12.89 9.54
C LEU A 148 -3.55 14.38 9.89
N ASP A 149 -4.00 15.19 8.92
CA ASP A 149 -4.19 16.65 9.04
C ASP A 149 -2.94 17.44 9.47
N SER A 150 -1.79 16.77 9.47
CA SER A 150 -0.53 17.28 10.00
C SER A 150 0.55 17.33 8.92
N PHE A 151 0.53 16.36 8.01
CA PHE A 151 1.43 16.34 6.86
C PHE A 151 0.92 17.31 5.79
N ARG A 152 1.85 18.00 5.12
CA ARG A 152 1.56 18.91 3.99
C ARG A 152 1.82 18.22 2.65
N ASN A 153 1.48 16.94 2.55
CA ASN A 153 1.70 16.18 1.33
C ASN A 153 0.60 16.45 0.29
N ALA A 154 0.97 16.37 -0.97
CA ALA A 154 0.04 16.26 -2.08
C ALA A 154 -0.49 14.83 -2.23
N SER A 155 -1.57 14.71 -2.99
CA SER A 155 -2.15 13.45 -3.43
C SER A 155 -2.04 13.35 -4.95
N VAL A 156 -1.97 12.13 -5.47
CA VAL A 156 -1.98 11.88 -6.91
C VAL A 156 -2.92 10.73 -7.28
N SER A 157 -3.43 10.74 -8.51
CA SER A 157 -3.97 9.57 -9.18
C SER A 157 -3.22 9.32 -10.50
N LEU A 158 -2.99 8.05 -10.80
CA LEU A 158 -2.29 7.60 -11.99
C LEU A 158 -3.30 7.04 -12.99
N ARG A 159 -3.29 7.55 -14.22
CA ARG A 159 -4.06 7.00 -15.33
C ARG A 159 -3.10 6.41 -16.36
N LEU A 160 -3.22 5.11 -16.60
CA LEU A 160 -2.47 4.39 -17.61
C LEU A 160 -3.32 4.24 -18.87
N ASN A 161 -2.73 4.55 -20.03
CA ASN A 161 -3.32 4.26 -21.33
C ASN A 161 -2.83 2.88 -21.81
N GLY A 162 -3.77 1.97 -22.06
CA GLY A 162 -3.49 0.58 -22.41
C GLY A 162 -2.83 0.36 -23.77
N GLU A 163 -2.98 1.31 -24.70
CA GLU A 163 -2.55 1.12 -26.09
C GLU A 163 -1.10 1.56 -26.34
N ASN A 164 -0.59 2.51 -25.56
CA ASN A 164 0.69 3.17 -25.84
C ASN A 164 1.62 3.29 -24.63
N HIS A 165 1.30 2.61 -23.52
CA HIS A 165 2.07 2.64 -22.27
C HIS A 165 2.27 4.06 -21.69
N LYS A 166 1.51 5.06 -22.14
CA LYS A 166 1.59 6.41 -21.60
C LYS A 166 0.84 6.47 -20.28
N ALA A 167 1.43 7.21 -19.34
CA ALA A 167 0.84 7.50 -18.06
C ALA A 167 0.59 9.01 -17.94
N SER A 168 -0.53 9.38 -17.35
CA SER A 168 -0.80 10.75 -16.91
C SER A 168 -1.07 10.77 -15.40
N ILE A 169 -0.54 11.78 -14.72
CA ILE A 169 -0.70 11.96 -13.29
C ILE A 169 -1.63 13.16 -13.06
N MET A 170 -2.68 12.97 -12.28
CA MET A 170 -3.48 14.06 -11.75
C MET A 170 -3.06 14.31 -10.30
N LYS A 171 -2.74 15.56 -9.96
CA LYS A 171 -2.27 15.96 -8.63
C LYS A 171 -3.36 16.75 -7.91
N TYR A 172 -3.50 16.49 -6.62
CA TYR A 172 -4.45 17.13 -5.72
C TYR A 172 -3.69 17.71 -4.52
N GLN A 173 -4.10 18.88 -4.08
CA GLN A 173 -3.56 19.56 -2.90
C GLN A 173 -4.71 20.12 -2.08
N THR A 174 -4.48 20.26 -0.79
CA THR A 174 -5.42 20.88 0.14
C THR A 174 -5.52 22.36 -0.23
N HIS A 175 -6.74 22.82 -0.47
CA HIS A 175 -7.04 24.25 -0.55
C HIS A 175 -7.53 24.76 0.81
N ASP A 176 -7.63 26.09 0.95
CA ASP A 176 -8.13 26.72 2.17
C ASP A 176 -9.49 26.13 2.56
N ARG A 177 -9.71 26.01 3.88
CA ARG A 177 -10.93 25.38 4.43
C ARG A 177 -12.15 26.17 3.97
N GLU A 178 -13.06 25.49 3.27
CA GLU A 178 -14.41 26.00 3.00
C GLU A 178 -15.29 25.77 4.24
N ALA A 179 -16.07 26.77 4.61
CA ALA A 179 -16.97 26.67 5.76
C ALA A 179 -18.02 25.57 5.53
N GLY A 180 -18.16 24.63 6.47
CA GLY A 180 -19.05 23.47 6.33
C GLY A 180 -18.40 22.31 5.58
N SER A 181 -17.07 22.30 5.45
CA SER A 181 -16.35 21.11 5.00
C SER A 181 -16.58 19.97 5.98
N LEU A 182 -16.62 18.73 5.48
CA LEU A 182 -16.61 17.52 6.33
C LEU A 182 -15.37 17.45 7.24
N ASP A 183 -14.33 18.22 6.94
CA ASP A 183 -13.16 18.38 7.81
C ASP A 183 -13.48 19.12 9.13
N ASP A 184 -14.54 19.95 9.16
CA ASP A 184 -14.95 20.69 10.36
C ASP A 184 -15.56 19.76 11.41
N ASP A 185 -16.24 18.70 10.97
CA ASP A 185 -16.86 17.67 11.82
C ASP A 185 -15.99 16.41 11.98
N LYS A 186 -14.73 16.46 11.53
CA LYS A 186 -13.86 15.29 11.54
C LYS A 186 -13.58 14.85 12.99
N PRO A 187 -13.79 13.56 13.32
CA PRO A 187 -13.43 13.05 14.64
C PRO A 187 -11.92 13.26 14.89
N PRO A 188 -11.52 13.58 16.12
CA PRO A 188 -10.13 13.85 16.45
C PRO A 188 -9.24 12.68 16.03
N ALA A 189 -8.02 13.00 15.58
CA ALA A 189 -7.04 11.99 15.17
C ALA A 189 -6.89 10.93 16.28
N GLY A 190 -7.23 9.68 15.96
CA GLY A 190 -7.15 8.59 16.95
C GLY A 190 -5.72 8.38 17.45
N ARG A 191 -5.54 7.95 18.69
CA ARG A 191 -4.23 7.85 19.40
C ARG A 191 -3.08 7.18 18.63
N ASN A 192 -3.34 6.30 17.66
CA ASN A 192 -2.29 5.71 16.80
C ASN A 192 -1.71 6.67 15.74
N ALA A 193 -2.29 7.87 15.57
CA ALA A 193 -1.77 8.92 14.69
C ALA A 193 -0.69 9.78 15.37
N LEU A 194 -0.59 9.71 16.71
CA LEU A 194 0.30 10.55 17.52
C LEU A 194 1.59 9.82 17.95
N ILE A 195 1.70 8.53 17.65
CA ILE A 195 2.92 7.75 17.88
C ILE A 195 3.62 7.60 16.53
N LEU A 196 4.29 8.68 16.12
CA LEU A 196 5.40 8.67 15.17
C LEU A 196 6.64 9.13 15.92
#